data_AF-I6ZIP7-F1
#
_entry.id   AF-I6ZIP7-F1
#
_cell.length_a   1.000
_cell.length_b   1.000
_cell.length_c   1.000
_cell.angle_alpha   90.00
_cell.angle_beta   90.00
_cell.angle_gamma   90.00
#
_symmetry.space_group_name_H-M   'P 1'
#
loop_
_entity.id
_entity.type
_entity.pdbx_description
1 polymer ?
#
loop_
_entity_poly.entity_id
_entity_poly.type
_entity_poly.pdbx_seq_one_letter_code
_entity_poly.pdbx_strand_id
1 'polypeptide(L)'
;MDCGTICPICFSEYTTKGNHRVVSLQCGHLFGSQCIQKWVGKKSKMQCPLCSVQSTKRQIRPVYASKIVAIDTENEQKLLERCLREEKEKNEYIEICTGLKAQIEALKMELLHAKEEKTENTFLIHKHKKFSINAGFNTANSIIWYDESNCTMIVTRKSGKNVGIQKFESYDFSKSEFIVLGEGPPIKNMSLSPFNEDLGLLPIGNVLNIVNIYNGNVVAKYIAHNQIESTCFDKDDRNTIYCGDDKGSVYFINISSCEPLKILKVSDISIHSICKKGLEVFASTIYQTYRIIFSGDCIPCNLEMEPYSICTNMSAYGNHLLLTFRSLDLRVKHFIYGKKEVCLSLGIKQAKKHRDRIHRDHIYIVDDERSSIRVLKLHSLEVIYTYTFKERVLDFFVCDTFLFVLAKFAIHIFSNNT
;
A
#
# COMPACT_ATOMS: atom_id res chain seq x y z
N MET A 1 16.51 8.32 -56.86
CA MET A 1 16.08 8.14 -58.28
C MET A 1 16.22 9.51 -58.93
N ASP A 2 17.08 9.65 -59.92
CA ASP A 2 17.39 10.95 -60.57
C ASP A 2 16.26 11.39 -61.52
N CYS A 3 15.08 11.65 -60.97
CA CYS A 3 13.90 12.05 -61.74
C CYS A 3 13.84 13.58 -61.92
N GLY A 4 14.65 14.12 -62.82
CA GLY A 4 14.55 15.55 -63.16
C GLY A 4 15.51 16.04 -64.24
N THR A 5 16.59 15.31 -64.51
CA THR A 5 17.63 15.72 -65.48
C THR A 5 17.57 14.98 -66.80
N ILE A 6 16.80 13.88 -66.90
CA ILE A 6 16.73 13.02 -68.08
C ILE A 6 15.36 13.07 -68.78
N CYS A 7 15.39 12.94 -70.10
CA CYS A 7 14.20 12.84 -70.92
C CYS A 7 13.56 11.46 -70.83
N PRO A 8 12.26 11.33 -70.49
CA PRO A 8 11.61 10.02 -70.31
C PRO A 8 11.37 9.25 -71.62
N ILE A 9 11.57 9.87 -72.78
CA ILE A 9 11.40 9.22 -74.09
C ILE A 9 12.68 8.49 -74.52
N CYS A 10 13.85 9.08 -74.27
CA CYS A 10 15.13 8.57 -74.76
C CYS A 10 16.15 8.31 -73.65
N PHE A 11 15.80 8.60 -72.40
CA PHE A 11 16.62 8.42 -71.20
C PHE A 11 17.96 9.16 -71.23
N SER A 12 18.09 10.20 -72.07
CA SER A 12 19.28 11.07 -72.15
C SER A 12 19.08 12.37 -71.39
N GLU A 13 20.17 13.00 -70.93
CA GLU A 13 20.13 14.28 -70.22
C GLU A 13 19.57 15.43 -71.07
N TYR A 14 18.83 16.35 -70.44
CA TYR A 14 18.35 17.55 -71.10
C TYR A 14 19.48 18.51 -71.45
N THR A 15 19.34 19.19 -72.58
CA THR A 15 20.26 20.28 -72.97
C THR A 15 19.58 21.64 -72.78
N THR A 16 20.37 22.68 -72.51
CA THR A 16 19.88 24.06 -72.41
C THR A 16 19.67 24.70 -73.79
N LYS A 17 20.35 24.20 -74.83
CA LYS A 17 20.29 24.64 -76.22
C LYS A 17 20.37 23.44 -77.17
N GLY A 18 19.87 23.62 -78.39
CA GLY A 18 19.94 22.60 -79.46
C GLY A 18 18.72 21.67 -79.51
N ASN A 19 18.88 20.55 -80.21
CA ASN A 19 17.77 19.66 -80.57
C ASN A 19 17.18 18.91 -79.37
N HIS A 20 17.97 18.66 -78.33
CA HIS A 20 17.51 17.97 -77.13
C HIS A 20 17.16 18.95 -76.00
N ARG A 21 16.71 20.15 -76.36
CA ARG A 21 16.36 21.19 -75.40
C ARG A 21 15.14 20.79 -74.57
N VAL A 22 15.13 21.09 -73.27
CA VAL A 22 13.96 20.86 -72.43
C VAL A 22 12.75 21.70 -72.88
N VAL A 23 11.62 21.04 -73.10
CA VAL A 23 10.33 21.64 -73.42
C VAL A 23 9.26 21.07 -72.49
N SER A 24 8.25 21.87 -72.18
CA SER A 24 7.05 21.46 -71.45
C SER A 24 5.88 21.33 -72.40
N LEU A 25 5.02 20.34 -72.14
CA LEU A 25 3.66 20.32 -72.69
C LEU A 25 2.71 21.16 -71.85
N GLN A 26 1.47 21.33 -72.33
CA GLN A 26 0.42 22.02 -71.58
C GLN A 26 0.14 21.39 -70.21
N CYS A 27 0.33 20.07 -70.08
CA CYS A 27 0.17 19.34 -68.82
C CYS A 27 1.35 19.48 -67.84
N GLY A 28 2.38 20.27 -68.16
CA GLY A 28 3.53 20.52 -67.30
C GLY A 28 4.66 19.48 -67.38
N HIS A 29 4.45 18.33 -68.03
CA HIS A 29 5.49 17.31 -68.19
C HIS A 29 6.60 17.75 -69.17
N LEU A 30 7.83 17.40 -68.82
CA LEU A 30 9.05 17.81 -69.52
C LEU A 30 9.59 16.71 -70.44
N PHE A 31 10.09 17.13 -71.61
CA PHE A 31 10.68 16.26 -72.63
C PHE A 31 11.80 16.98 -73.39
N GLY A 32 12.65 16.22 -74.09
CA GLY A 32 13.58 16.79 -75.07
C GLY A 32 12.83 17.20 -76.33
N SER A 33 13.13 18.38 -76.87
CA SER A 33 12.40 19.01 -77.98
C SER A 33 12.27 18.08 -79.18
N GLN A 34 13.37 17.49 -79.66
CA GLN A 34 13.36 16.56 -80.78
C GLN A 34 12.63 15.26 -80.45
N CYS A 35 12.73 14.76 -79.22
CA CYS A 35 12.06 13.53 -78.80
C CYS A 35 10.55 13.68 -78.85
N ILE A 36 10.03 14.77 -78.28
CA ILE A 36 8.59 15.01 -78.30
C ILE A 36 8.10 15.40 -79.69
N GLN A 37 8.90 16.09 -80.50
CA GLN A 37 8.54 16.37 -81.90
C GLN A 37 8.47 15.09 -82.75
N LYS A 38 9.41 14.15 -82.57
CA LYS A 38 9.35 12.82 -83.19
C LYS A 38 8.13 12.04 -82.74
N TRP A 39 7.79 12.11 -81.45
CA TRP A 39 6.59 11.47 -80.88
C TRP A 39 5.29 12.01 -81.50
N VAL A 40 5.20 13.32 -81.72
CA VAL A 40 4.04 13.91 -82.41
C VAL A 40 4.00 13.49 -83.90
N GLY A 41 5.17 13.38 -84.53
CA GLY A 41 5.31 12.99 -85.93
C GLY A 41 4.62 13.97 -86.89
N LYS A 42 3.95 13.46 -87.93
CA LYS A 42 3.16 14.27 -88.88
C LYS A 42 1.78 14.71 -88.33
N LYS A 43 1.36 14.21 -87.16
CA LYS A 43 0.05 14.53 -86.57
C LYS A 43 0.03 15.96 -86.00
N SER A 44 -1.15 16.59 -85.96
CA SER A 44 -1.33 17.93 -85.35
C SER A 44 -1.65 17.87 -83.85
N LYS A 45 -2.19 16.73 -83.40
CA LYS A 45 -2.53 16.40 -82.01
C LYS A 45 -1.76 15.15 -81.56
N MET A 46 -1.42 15.10 -80.28
CA MET A 46 -0.83 13.93 -79.62
C MET A 46 -1.32 13.79 -78.18
N GLN A 47 -1.02 12.66 -77.54
CA GLN A 47 -1.17 12.46 -76.10
C GLN A 47 0.20 12.52 -75.43
N CYS A 48 0.25 13.15 -74.25
CA CYS A 48 1.45 13.17 -73.42
C CYS A 48 1.90 11.74 -73.08
N PRO A 49 3.18 11.37 -73.29
CA PRO A 49 3.70 10.04 -72.95
C PRO A 49 3.56 9.66 -71.47
N LEU A 50 3.50 10.64 -70.55
CA LEU A 50 3.47 10.38 -69.10
C LEU A 50 2.06 10.36 -68.51
N CYS A 51 1.14 11.19 -69.01
CA CYS A 51 -0.19 11.36 -68.40
C CYS A 51 -1.36 11.29 -69.38
N SER A 52 -1.10 11.01 -70.67
CA SER A 52 -2.10 10.84 -71.73
C SER A 52 -3.00 12.06 -72.03
N VAL A 53 -2.79 13.20 -71.37
CA VAL A 53 -3.48 14.47 -71.66
C VAL A 53 -3.20 14.90 -73.09
N GLN A 54 -4.24 15.31 -73.82
CA GLN A 54 -4.11 15.77 -75.20
C GLN A 54 -3.31 17.08 -75.28
N SER A 55 -2.41 17.15 -76.25
CA SER A 55 -1.61 18.33 -76.53
C SER A 55 -1.37 18.49 -78.04
N THR A 56 -1.11 19.71 -78.47
CA THR A 56 -0.87 20.08 -79.88
C THR A 56 0.56 20.56 -80.07
N LYS A 57 1.06 20.54 -81.32
CA LYS A 57 2.41 21.05 -81.64
C LYS A 57 2.65 22.48 -81.16
N ARG A 58 1.62 23.34 -81.22
CA ARG A 58 1.69 24.75 -80.78
C ARG A 58 1.82 24.91 -79.26
N GLN A 59 1.52 23.87 -78.50
CA GLN A 59 1.55 23.86 -77.03
C GLN A 59 2.87 23.30 -76.47
N ILE A 60 3.82 22.95 -77.33
CA ILE A 60 5.17 22.58 -76.93
C ILE A 60 5.93 23.88 -76.64
N ARG A 61 6.26 24.12 -75.37
CA ARG A 61 6.87 25.37 -74.91
C ARG A 61 8.31 25.12 -74.43
N PRO A 62 9.33 25.80 -74.98
CA PRO A 62 10.69 25.71 -74.45
C PRO A 62 10.76 26.23 -73.02
N VAL A 63 11.48 25.50 -72.16
CA VAL A 63 11.76 25.92 -70.79
C VAL A 63 13.14 26.58 -70.75
N TYR A 64 13.19 27.81 -70.23
CA TYR A 64 14.43 28.58 -70.02
C TYR A 64 14.67 28.66 -68.52
N ALA A 65 15.42 27.70 -67.97
CA ALA A 65 15.79 27.70 -66.56
C ALA A 65 17.26 27.31 -66.41
N SER A 66 17.97 27.99 -65.51
CA SER A 66 19.39 27.71 -65.24
C SER A 66 19.57 26.43 -64.39
N LYS A 67 18.64 26.16 -63.47
CA LYS A 67 18.55 24.94 -62.65
C LYS A 67 17.13 24.82 -62.09
N ILE A 68 16.50 23.66 -62.20
CA ILE A 68 15.20 23.37 -61.57
C ILE A 68 15.41 22.18 -60.63
N VAL A 69 15.04 22.34 -59.37
CA VAL A 69 15.06 21.27 -58.37
C VAL A 69 13.68 21.27 -57.70
N ALA A 70 12.98 20.14 -57.77
CA ALA A 70 11.79 19.94 -56.94
C ALA A 70 12.27 19.58 -55.54
N ILE A 71 11.84 20.36 -54.54
CA ILE A 71 12.11 20.08 -53.13
C ILE A 71 10.86 19.39 -52.59
N ASP A 72 11.00 18.17 -52.08
CA ASP A 72 9.93 17.47 -51.37
C ASP A 72 9.73 18.09 -49.99
N THR A 73 8.69 18.92 -49.84
CA THR A 73 8.33 19.59 -48.58
C THR A 73 7.32 18.80 -47.75
N GLU A 74 6.84 17.64 -48.22
CA GLU A 74 5.77 16.89 -47.54
C GLU A 74 6.29 16.28 -46.23
N ASN A 75 7.50 15.75 -46.24
CA ASN A 75 8.15 15.22 -45.04
C ASN A 75 8.50 16.32 -44.03
N GLU A 76 8.91 17.50 -44.50
CA GLU A 76 9.22 18.66 -43.65
C GLU A 76 7.96 19.17 -42.93
N GLN A 77 6.83 19.29 -43.64
CA GLN A 77 5.55 19.68 -43.04
C GLN A 77 5.07 18.66 -41.99
N LYS A 78 5.13 17.35 -42.30
CA LYS A 78 4.73 16.31 -41.33
C LYS A 78 5.59 16.31 -40.07
N LEU A 79 6.90 16.57 -40.21
CA LEU A 79 7.80 16.70 -39.08
C LEU A 79 7.48 17.93 -38.23
N LEU A 80 7.19 19.07 -38.87
CA LEU A 80 6.84 20.30 -38.17
C LEU A 80 5.53 20.15 -37.37
N GLU A 81 4.49 19.57 -37.97
CA GLU A 81 3.21 19.30 -37.29
C GLU A 81 3.37 18.32 -36.11
N ARG A 82 4.26 17.34 -36.23
CA ARG A 82 4.59 16.43 -35.13
C ARG A 82 5.31 17.16 -34.00
N CYS A 83 6.32 17.97 -34.30
CA CYS A 83 7.05 18.75 -33.30
C CYS A 83 6.12 19.71 -32.54
N LEU A 84 5.23 20.42 -33.24
CA LEU A 84 4.28 21.34 -32.61
C LEU A 84 3.30 20.63 -31.66
N ARG A 85 2.90 19.40 -31.98
CA ARG A 85 2.02 18.59 -31.13
C ARG A 85 2.74 18.11 -29.87
N GLU A 86 3.95 17.57 -30.02
CA GLU A 86 4.78 17.13 -28.90
C GLU A 86 5.14 18.29 -27.97
N GLU A 87 5.38 19.49 -28.52
CA GLU A 87 5.62 20.70 -27.73
C GLU A 87 4.38 21.14 -26.94
N LYS A 88 3.19 21.07 -27.54
CA LYS A 88 1.93 21.37 -26.85
C LYS A 88 1.68 20.40 -25.70
N GLU A 89 1.80 19.09 -25.95
CA GLU A 89 1.64 18.06 -24.91
C GLU A 89 2.65 18.27 -23.77
N LYS A 90 3.92 18.53 -24.11
CA LYS A 90 4.97 18.82 -23.12
C LYS A 90 4.62 20.03 -22.25
N ASN A 91 4.08 21.10 -22.84
CA ASN A 91 3.69 22.29 -22.10
C ASN A 91 2.52 22.02 -21.15
N GLU A 92 1.52 21.24 -21.57
CA GLU A 92 0.42 20.79 -20.70
C GLU A 92 0.96 19.94 -19.53
N TYR A 93 1.88 19.02 -19.80
CA TYR A 93 2.54 18.23 -18.74
C TYR A 93 3.32 19.10 -17.75
N ILE A 94 4.06 20.12 -18.24
CA ILE A 94 4.81 21.03 -17.39
C ILE A 94 3.86 21.80 -16.47
N GLU A 95 2.75 22.30 -17.01
CA GLU A 95 1.75 23.05 -16.23
C GLU A 95 1.17 22.18 -15.10
N ILE A 96 0.74 20.95 -15.41
CA ILE A 96 0.26 19.98 -14.41
C ILE A 96 1.34 19.70 -13.35
N CYS A 97 2.58 19.45 -13.77
CA CYS A 97 3.69 19.18 -12.86
C CYS A 97 3.98 20.38 -11.94
N THR A 98 3.88 21.60 -12.45
CA THR A 98 4.08 22.81 -11.64
C THR A 98 2.96 22.99 -10.61
N GLY A 99 1.71 22.73 -10.98
CA GLY A 99 0.58 22.77 -10.06
C GLY A 99 0.70 21.74 -8.94
N LEU A 100 1.05 20.50 -9.27
CA LEU A 100 1.28 19.44 -8.28
C LEU A 100 2.46 19.75 -7.35
N LYS A 101 3.56 20.29 -7.89
CA LYS A 101 4.70 20.72 -7.05
C LYS A 101 4.32 21.81 -6.06
N ALA A 102 3.52 22.80 -6.48
CA ALA A 102 3.03 23.84 -5.59
C ALA A 102 2.13 23.29 -4.48
N GLN A 103 1.22 22.37 -4.81
CA GLN A 103 0.36 21.69 -3.82
C GLN A 103 1.17 20.87 -2.82
N ILE A 104 2.18 20.13 -3.28
CA ILE A 104 3.09 19.37 -2.40
C ILE A 104 3.80 20.31 -1.43
N GLU A 105 4.26 21.47 -1.88
CA GLU A 105 4.98 22.41 -1.03
C GLU A 105 4.05 23.09 0.00
N ALA A 106 2.83 23.45 -0.40
CA ALA A 106 1.80 23.94 0.53
C ALA A 106 1.48 22.90 1.62
N LEU A 107 1.23 21.65 1.23
CA LEU A 107 0.98 20.56 2.17
C LEU A 107 2.17 20.31 3.11
N LYS A 108 3.42 20.41 2.64
CA LYS A 108 4.60 20.28 3.50
C LYS A 108 4.66 21.39 4.56
N MET A 109 4.33 22.62 4.19
CA MET A 109 4.32 23.76 5.11
C MET A 109 3.24 23.62 6.17
N GLU A 110 2.03 23.20 5.79
CA GLU A 110 0.96 22.87 6.75
C GLU A 110 1.38 21.75 7.70
N LEU A 111 2.07 20.73 7.19
CA LEU A 111 2.57 19.60 7.99
C LEU A 111 3.70 20.02 8.95
N LEU A 112 4.48 21.04 8.59
CA LEU A 112 5.47 21.66 9.49
C LEU A 112 4.77 22.41 10.63
N HIS A 113 3.78 23.26 10.31
CA HIS A 113 3.03 24.01 11.30
C HIS A 113 2.27 23.08 12.28
N ALA A 114 1.62 22.04 11.75
CA ALA A 114 0.93 21.03 12.57
C ALA A 114 1.87 20.16 13.42
N LYS A 115 3.16 20.06 13.05
CA LYS A 115 4.18 19.40 13.87
C LYS A 115 4.64 20.30 15.01
N GLU A 116 4.81 21.59 14.76
CA GLU A 116 5.20 22.59 15.77
C GLU A 116 4.12 22.72 16.85
N GLU A 117 2.84 22.74 16.47
CA GLU A 117 1.70 22.70 17.42
C GLU A 117 1.61 21.38 18.20
N LYS A 118 2.08 20.25 17.63
CA LYS A 118 2.12 18.95 18.33
C LYS A 118 3.21 18.85 19.38
N THR A 119 4.24 19.69 19.35
CA THR A 119 5.36 19.66 20.30
C THR A 119 4.91 19.97 21.73
N GLU A 120 3.81 20.70 21.91
CA GLU A 120 3.24 21.04 23.23
C GLU A 120 2.47 19.88 23.91
N ASN A 121 2.06 18.84 23.18
CA ASN A 121 1.35 17.68 23.73
C ASN A 121 2.24 16.43 23.79
N THR A 122 3.37 16.54 24.50
CA THR A 122 4.26 15.39 24.72
C THR A 122 3.55 14.34 25.58
N PHE A 123 3.25 13.18 24.99
CA PHE A 123 2.67 12.06 25.73
C PHE A 123 3.58 11.64 26.87
N LEU A 124 3.05 11.68 28.08
CA LEU A 124 3.70 11.13 29.25
C LEU A 124 3.35 9.65 29.37
N ILE A 125 4.33 8.81 29.69
CA ILE A 125 4.12 7.39 29.99
C ILE A 125 3.49 7.24 31.38
N HIS A 126 2.57 6.29 31.55
CA HIS A 126 1.75 6.07 32.75
C HIS A 126 2.52 5.58 33.98
N LYS A 127 3.26 6.45 34.68
CA LYS A 127 4.18 6.01 35.75
C LYS A 127 3.48 5.64 37.07
N HIS A 128 2.31 6.21 37.35
CA HIS A 128 1.67 6.06 38.65
C HIS A 128 0.68 4.89 38.66
N LYS A 129 0.91 3.93 39.56
CA LYS A 129 -0.06 2.85 39.79
C LYS A 129 -1.27 3.43 40.51
N LYS A 130 -2.42 3.42 39.83
CA LYS A 130 -3.67 3.98 40.36
C LYS A 130 -4.32 3.01 41.34
N PHE A 131 -4.63 1.80 40.89
CA PHE A 131 -5.16 0.72 41.71
C PHE A 131 -4.96 -0.65 41.04
N SER A 132 -5.49 -1.70 41.65
CA SER A 132 -5.55 -3.02 41.04
C SER A 132 -6.90 -3.64 41.35
N ILE A 133 -7.48 -4.29 40.35
CA ILE A 133 -8.73 -5.01 40.53
C ILE A 133 -8.48 -6.51 40.45
N ASN A 134 -9.33 -7.28 41.13
CA ASN A 134 -9.35 -8.73 41.00
C ASN A 134 -10.12 -9.09 39.72
N ALA A 135 -9.52 -9.93 38.87
CA ALA A 135 -10.17 -10.38 37.65
C ALA A 135 -11.37 -11.30 37.93
N GLY A 136 -11.41 -11.96 39.11
CA GLY A 136 -12.47 -12.88 39.52
C GLY A 136 -12.33 -14.30 38.93
N PHE A 137 -11.30 -14.55 38.12
CA PHE A 137 -11.00 -15.86 37.52
C PHE A 137 -9.51 -15.95 37.18
N ASN A 138 -9.04 -17.15 36.85
CA ASN A 138 -7.68 -17.37 36.36
C ASN A 138 -7.56 -16.86 34.92
N THR A 139 -6.77 -15.83 34.70
CA THR A 139 -6.58 -15.14 33.41
C THR A 139 -5.47 -15.76 32.57
N ALA A 140 -5.03 -16.99 32.89
CA ALA A 140 -4.07 -17.71 32.06
C ALA A 140 -4.60 -17.89 30.62
N ASN A 141 -3.83 -17.45 29.64
CA ASN A 141 -4.19 -17.40 28.21
C ASN A 141 -5.30 -16.40 27.85
N SER A 142 -5.62 -15.47 28.76
CA SER A 142 -6.51 -14.35 28.48
C SER A 142 -5.77 -13.19 27.81
N ILE A 143 -6.55 -12.34 27.18
CA ILE A 143 -6.11 -11.16 26.43
C ILE A 143 -6.88 -9.97 26.96
N ILE A 144 -6.19 -8.86 27.23
CA ILE A 144 -6.78 -7.62 27.72
C ILE A 144 -6.82 -6.55 26.62
N TRP A 145 -7.95 -5.87 26.52
CA TRP A 145 -8.12 -4.67 25.70
C TRP A 145 -8.96 -3.64 26.47
N TYR A 146 -8.90 -2.40 26.02
CA TYR A 146 -9.67 -1.30 26.57
C TYR A 146 -10.25 -0.47 25.45
N ASP A 147 -11.55 -0.19 25.54
CA ASP A 147 -12.23 0.80 24.74
C ASP A 147 -12.28 2.12 25.53
N GLU A 148 -11.60 3.12 24.99
CA GLU A 148 -11.48 4.45 25.60
C GLU A 148 -12.77 5.26 25.48
N SER A 149 -13.58 4.99 24.44
CA SER A 149 -14.83 5.73 24.17
C SER A 149 -15.86 5.48 25.26
N ASN A 150 -16.03 4.22 25.68
CA ASN A 150 -16.98 3.83 26.72
C ASN A 150 -16.34 3.49 28.06
N CYS A 151 -15.04 3.79 28.23
CA CYS A 151 -14.28 3.41 29.42
C CYS A 151 -14.47 1.94 29.84
N THR A 152 -14.49 1.04 28.84
CA THR A 152 -14.83 -0.36 29.05
C THR A 152 -13.60 -1.23 28.83
N MET A 153 -13.22 -1.97 29.86
CA MET A 153 -12.12 -2.94 29.78
C MET A 153 -12.67 -4.34 29.52
N ILE A 154 -12.02 -5.07 28.62
CA ILE A 154 -12.40 -6.44 28.28
C ILE A 154 -11.23 -7.40 28.45
N VAL A 155 -11.52 -8.58 29.01
CA VAL A 155 -10.57 -9.67 29.17
C VAL A 155 -11.17 -10.94 28.60
N THR A 156 -10.52 -11.59 27.64
CA THR A 156 -11.05 -12.87 27.11
C THR A 156 -11.10 -13.91 28.21
N ARG A 157 -12.19 -14.68 28.28
CA ARG A 157 -12.42 -15.66 29.33
C ARG A 157 -12.94 -16.96 28.75
N LYS A 158 -12.38 -18.07 29.22
CA LYS A 158 -12.94 -19.42 29.04
C LYS A 158 -13.41 -19.94 30.39
N SER A 159 -14.64 -20.42 30.46
CA SER A 159 -15.26 -20.99 31.66
C SER A 159 -15.93 -22.32 31.29
N GLY A 160 -15.24 -23.43 31.57
CA GLY A 160 -15.68 -24.75 31.11
C GLY A 160 -15.65 -24.83 29.57
N LYS A 161 -16.81 -25.11 28.95
CA LYS A 161 -16.98 -25.10 27.49
C LYS A 161 -17.18 -23.70 26.92
N ASN A 162 -17.73 -22.79 27.72
CA ASN A 162 -18.10 -21.45 27.30
C ASN A 162 -16.87 -20.56 27.11
N VAL A 163 -16.87 -19.79 26.02
CA VAL A 163 -15.81 -18.87 25.65
C VAL A 163 -16.43 -17.52 25.31
N GLY A 164 -15.78 -16.45 25.75
CA GLY A 164 -16.25 -15.09 25.49
C GLY A 164 -15.38 -14.05 26.14
N ILE A 165 -15.99 -12.97 26.62
CA ILE A 165 -15.30 -11.82 27.22
C ILE A 165 -15.85 -11.53 28.62
N GLN A 166 -14.95 -11.34 29.58
CA GLN A 166 -15.26 -10.65 30.82
C GLN A 166 -15.15 -9.15 30.56
N LYS A 167 -16.27 -8.46 30.67
CA LYS A 167 -16.35 -7.02 30.53
C LYS A 167 -16.33 -6.37 31.91
N PHE A 168 -15.54 -5.32 32.06
CA PHE A 168 -15.44 -4.48 33.26
C PHE A 168 -15.83 -3.06 32.88
N GLU A 169 -16.84 -2.55 33.56
CA GLU A 169 -17.41 -1.21 33.39
C GLU A 169 -17.18 -0.40 34.66
N SER A 170 -17.57 0.87 34.63
CA SER A 170 -17.35 1.91 35.65
C SER A 170 -15.90 2.42 35.73
N TYR A 171 -15.73 3.63 36.29
CA TYR A 171 -14.43 4.31 36.36
C TYR A 171 -13.42 3.57 37.27
N ASP A 172 -13.93 2.81 38.24
CA ASP A 172 -13.18 1.95 39.15
C ASP A 172 -13.14 0.48 38.68
N PHE A 173 -13.75 0.15 37.54
CA PHE A 173 -13.83 -1.20 36.97
C PHE A 173 -14.43 -2.25 37.92
N SER A 174 -15.31 -1.82 38.82
CA SER A 174 -15.89 -2.68 39.86
C SER A 174 -17.06 -3.51 39.34
N LYS A 175 -17.82 -2.98 38.37
CA LYS A 175 -18.90 -3.72 37.73
C LYS A 175 -18.32 -4.63 36.66
N SER A 176 -18.62 -5.93 36.72
CA SER A 176 -18.17 -6.87 35.70
C SER A 176 -19.21 -7.92 35.33
N GLU A 177 -19.21 -8.32 34.06
CA GLU A 177 -20.12 -9.31 33.49
C GLU A 177 -19.38 -10.24 32.52
N PHE A 178 -19.79 -11.51 32.47
CA PHE A 178 -19.25 -12.48 31.50
C PHE A 178 -20.23 -12.63 30.34
N ILE A 179 -19.80 -12.18 29.15
CA ILE A 179 -20.56 -12.30 27.90
C ILE A 179 -20.05 -13.55 27.17
N VAL A 180 -20.92 -14.54 27.01
CA VAL A 180 -20.62 -15.77 26.28
C VAL A 180 -20.83 -15.55 24.78
N LEU A 181 -19.82 -15.89 23.97
CA LEU A 181 -19.87 -15.73 22.52
C LEU A 181 -19.99 -17.07 21.79
N GLY A 182 -19.60 -18.16 22.44
CA GLY A 182 -19.73 -19.52 21.93
C GLY A 182 -19.05 -20.56 22.81
N GLU A 183 -18.84 -21.75 22.25
CA GLU A 183 -18.11 -22.84 22.89
C GLU A 183 -16.85 -23.18 22.09
N GLY A 184 -15.74 -23.49 22.76
CA GLY A 184 -14.51 -23.88 22.06
C GLY A 184 -13.19 -23.68 22.79
N PRO A 185 -12.07 -23.55 22.06
CA PRO A 185 -10.78 -23.19 22.64
C PRO A 185 -10.76 -21.72 23.11
N PRO A 186 -9.82 -21.34 24.01
CA PRO A 186 -9.66 -19.94 24.41
C PRO A 186 -9.44 -19.02 23.20
N ILE A 187 -10.00 -17.81 23.25
CA ILE A 187 -9.75 -16.78 22.24
C ILE A 187 -8.29 -16.33 22.35
N LYS A 188 -7.51 -16.62 21.30
CA LYS A 188 -6.07 -16.31 21.22
C LYS A 188 -5.75 -15.01 20.47
N ASN A 189 -6.74 -14.41 19.82
CA ASN A 189 -6.59 -13.16 19.09
C ASN A 189 -7.84 -12.30 19.26
N MET A 190 -7.66 -10.99 19.30
CA MET A 190 -8.74 -10.02 19.36
C MET A 190 -8.23 -8.70 18.80
N SER A 191 -9.10 -7.98 18.11
CA SER A 191 -8.84 -6.60 17.69
C SER A 191 -10.08 -5.74 17.91
N LEU A 192 -9.87 -4.46 18.26
CA LEU A 192 -10.94 -3.46 18.37
C LEU A 192 -10.87 -2.49 17.19
N SER A 193 -12.04 -1.99 16.80
CA SER A 193 -12.19 -1.01 15.72
C SER A 193 -11.42 0.26 16.07
N PRO A 194 -10.65 0.82 15.13
CA PRO A 194 -9.97 2.09 15.33
C PRO A 194 -10.90 3.31 15.19
N PHE A 195 -12.20 3.11 14.91
CA PHE A 195 -13.14 4.18 14.55
C PHE A 195 -14.11 4.57 15.67
N ASN A 196 -13.89 4.13 16.91
CA ASN A 196 -14.75 4.41 18.07
C ASN A 196 -16.23 3.99 17.86
N GLU A 197 -16.45 2.85 17.20
CA GLU A 197 -17.79 2.28 16.93
C GLU A 197 -18.07 1.04 17.81
N ASP A 198 -17.25 0.82 18.82
CA ASP A 198 -17.39 -0.25 19.81
C ASP A 198 -17.31 -1.67 19.23
N LEU A 199 -16.86 -1.82 17.99
CA LEU A 199 -16.76 -3.13 17.35
C LEU A 199 -15.47 -3.86 17.75
N GLY A 200 -15.60 -5.14 18.06
CA GLY A 200 -14.49 -6.05 18.32
C GLY A 200 -14.59 -7.32 17.46
N LEU A 201 -13.43 -7.80 17.01
CA LEU A 201 -13.29 -9.07 16.29
C LEU A 201 -12.83 -10.15 17.25
N LEU A 202 -13.65 -11.19 17.42
CA LEU A 202 -13.47 -12.26 18.39
C LEU A 202 -13.59 -13.63 17.70
N PRO A 203 -12.48 -14.18 17.18
CA PRO A 203 -12.47 -15.49 16.54
C PRO A 203 -12.59 -16.64 17.55
N ILE A 204 -13.46 -17.61 17.24
CA ILE A 204 -13.62 -18.88 17.96
C ILE A 204 -13.62 -20.00 16.92
N GLY A 205 -12.51 -20.75 16.83
CA GLY A 205 -12.34 -21.75 15.78
C GLY A 205 -12.33 -21.08 14.39
N ASN A 206 -13.22 -21.50 13.50
CA ASN A 206 -13.41 -20.90 12.18
C ASN A 206 -14.47 -19.80 12.13
N VAL A 207 -15.09 -19.45 13.27
CA VAL A 207 -16.13 -18.42 13.32
C VAL A 207 -15.54 -17.11 13.84
N LEU A 208 -15.61 -16.07 13.01
CA LEU A 208 -15.29 -14.70 13.41
C LEU A 208 -16.55 -14.01 13.94
N ASN A 209 -16.60 -13.75 15.25
CA ASN A 209 -17.68 -12.98 15.86
C ASN A 209 -17.33 -11.49 15.80
N ILE A 210 -18.20 -10.71 15.19
CA ILE A 210 -18.13 -9.25 15.17
C ILE A 210 -19.09 -8.77 16.27
N VAL A 211 -18.54 -8.23 17.34
CA VAL A 211 -19.28 -7.97 18.58
C VAL A 211 -19.25 -6.48 18.87
N ASN A 212 -20.40 -5.91 19.22
CA ASN A 212 -20.43 -4.60 19.86
C ASN A 212 -20.05 -4.78 21.33
N ILE A 213 -18.88 -4.27 21.70
CA ILE A 213 -18.26 -4.43 23.01
C ILE A 213 -19.03 -3.68 24.10
N TYR A 214 -19.67 -2.56 23.75
CA TYR A 214 -20.45 -1.77 24.69
C TYR A 214 -21.68 -2.54 25.20
N ASN A 215 -22.48 -3.14 24.33
CA ASN A 215 -23.68 -3.87 24.74
C ASN A 215 -23.50 -5.40 24.80
N GLY A 216 -22.37 -5.93 24.33
CA GLY A 216 -22.07 -7.37 24.30
C GLY A 216 -22.75 -8.15 23.19
N ASN A 217 -23.49 -7.50 22.29
CA ASN A 217 -24.25 -8.18 21.24
C ASN A 217 -23.35 -8.55 20.06
N VAL A 218 -23.57 -9.75 19.51
CA VAL A 218 -22.95 -10.16 18.26
C VAL A 218 -23.67 -9.47 17.11
N VAL A 219 -23.02 -8.50 16.48
CA VAL A 219 -23.53 -7.76 15.31
C VAL A 219 -23.58 -8.65 14.09
N ALA A 220 -22.54 -9.46 13.90
CA ALA A 220 -22.40 -10.32 12.73
C ALA A 220 -21.48 -11.51 13.01
N LYS A 221 -21.60 -12.56 12.20
CA LYS A 221 -20.71 -13.72 12.21
C LYS A 221 -20.26 -14.05 10.80
N TYR A 222 -18.95 -14.20 10.62
CA TYR A 222 -18.38 -14.74 9.40
C TYR A 222 -17.80 -16.14 9.67
N ILE A 223 -18.11 -17.11 8.80
CA ILE A 223 -17.61 -18.49 8.92
C ILE A 223 -16.52 -18.68 7.87
N ALA A 224 -15.26 -18.76 8.31
CA ALA A 224 -14.13 -19.06 7.45
C ALA A 224 -14.05 -20.56 7.13
N HIS A 225 -13.32 -20.90 6.07
CA HIS A 225 -13.09 -22.30 5.67
C HIS A 225 -12.26 -23.06 6.70
N ASN A 226 -11.26 -22.40 7.30
CA ASN A 226 -10.36 -22.99 8.28
C ASN A 226 -10.31 -22.18 9.59
N GLN A 227 -9.54 -22.65 10.56
CA GLN A 227 -9.46 -22.02 11.87
C GLN A 227 -8.77 -20.66 11.78
N ILE A 228 -9.37 -19.63 12.37
CA ILE A 228 -8.85 -18.27 12.36
C ILE A 228 -7.81 -18.10 13.46
N GLU A 229 -6.63 -17.62 13.09
CA GLU A 229 -5.46 -17.48 13.98
C GLU A 229 -5.08 -16.02 14.23
N SER A 230 -5.44 -15.13 13.31
CA SER A 230 -5.17 -13.70 13.45
C SER A 230 -6.28 -12.83 12.85
N THR A 231 -6.49 -11.65 13.42
CA THR A 231 -7.50 -10.67 12.98
C THR A 231 -6.94 -9.26 13.02
N CYS A 232 -7.41 -8.39 12.13
CA CYS A 232 -7.09 -6.97 12.15
C CYS A 232 -8.20 -6.17 11.44
N PHE A 233 -8.52 -4.98 11.94
CA PHE A 233 -9.32 -4.01 11.20
C PHE A 233 -8.47 -3.28 10.16
N ASP A 234 -9.10 -2.86 9.06
CA ASP A 234 -8.54 -1.77 8.29
C ASP A 234 -8.49 -0.48 9.13
N LYS A 235 -7.51 0.38 8.84
CA LYS A 235 -7.26 1.63 9.55
C LYS A 235 -7.84 2.84 8.84
N ASP A 236 -8.18 2.68 7.57
CA ASP A 236 -8.65 3.72 6.66
C ASP A 236 -10.08 3.43 6.18
N ASP A 237 -10.49 2.16 6.10
CA ASP A 237 -11.85 1.73 5.73
C ASP A 237 -12.59 1.06 6.89
N ARG A 238 -13.70 1.66 7.33
CA ARG A 238 -14.53 1.16 8.43
C ARG A 238 -15.19 -0.17 8.14
N ASN A 239 -15.40 -0.48 6.87
CA ASN A 239 -16.18 -1.62 6.45
C ASN A 239 -15.31 -2.83 6.10
N THR A 240 -13.98 -2.73 6.21
CA THR A 240 -13.06 -3.80 5.81
C THR A 240 -12.30 -4.35 7.02
N ILE A 241 -12.28 -5.67 7.12
CA ILE A 241 -11.50 -6.41 8.11
C ILE A 241 -10.70 -7.52 7.45
N TYR A 242 -9.68 -7.97 8.17
CA TYR A 242 -8.75 -8.99 7.72
C TYR A 242 -8.68 -10.12 8.74
N CYS A 243 -8.64 -11.36 8.27
CA CYS A 243 -8.27 -12.48 9.11
C CYS A 243 -7.33 -13.46 8.38
N GLY A 244 -6.46 -14.11 9.15
CA GLY A 244 -5.55 -15.15 8.67
C GLY A 244 -5.91 -16.49 9.29
N ASP A 245 -5.86 -17.55 8.51
CA ASP A 245 -6.22 -18.91 8.97
C ASP A 245 -5.00 -19.80 9.28
N ASP A 246 -5.25 -20.99 9.80
CA ASP A 246 -4.26 -22.02 10.12
C ASP A 246 -3.68 -22.74 8.89
N LYS A 247 -4.22 -22.49 7.70
CA LYS A 247 -3.77 -23.07 6.43
C LYS A 247 -3.05 -22.06 5.53
N GLY A 248 -2.84 -20.83 5.97
CA GLY A 248 -2.08 -19.84 5.22
C GLY A 248 -2.89 -18.98 4.26
N SER A 249 -4.20 -18.93 4.42
CA SER A 249 -5.08 -18.02 3.69
C SER A 249 -5.30 -16.73 4.46
N VAL A 250 -5.39 -15.62 3.73
CA VAL A 250 -5.77 -14.30 4.23
C VAL A 250 -7.10 -13.89 3.60
N TYR A 251 -8.07 -13.56 4.45
CA TYR A 251 -9.42 -13.15 4.07
C TYR A 251 -9.54 -11.65 4.20
N PHE A 252 -10.18 -11.04 3.21
CA PHE A 252 -10.58 -9.64 3.16
C PHE A 252 -12.09 -9.65 3.24
N ILE A 253 -12.68 -9.17 4.32
CA ILE A 253 -14.10 -9.33 4.62
C ILE A 253 -14.74 -7.96 4.73
N ASN A 254 -15.90 -7.80 4.10
CA ASN A 254 -16.73 -6.61 4.28
C ASN A 254 -17.68 -6.83 5.47
N ILE A 255 -17.67 -5.91 6.43
CA ILE A 255 -18.49 -6.03 7.65
C ILE A 255 -19.99 -5.97 7.31
N SER A 256 -20.38 -5.01 6.47
CA SER A 256 -21.79 -4.73 6.16
C SER A 256 -22.47 -5.86 5.39
N SER A 257 -21.78 -6.45 4.41
CA SER A 257 -22.32 -7.60 3.67
C SER A 257 -22.05 -8.94 4.35
N CYS A 258 -21.09 -8.99 5.28
CA CYS A 258 -20.57 -10.23 5.86
C CYS A 258 -20.02 -11.22 4.82
N GLU A 259 -19.54 -10.72 3.69
CA GLU A 259 -19.00 -11.51 2.60
C GLU A 259 -17.50 -11.26 2.41
N PRO A 260 -16.74 -12.26 1.92
CA PRO A 260 -15.35 -12.06 1.59
C PRO A 260 -15.24 -11.24 0.29
N LEU A 261 -14.61 -10.07 0.37
CA LEU A 261 -14.17 -9.30 -0.79
C LEU A 261 -13.10 -10.08 -1.58
N LYS A 262 -12.22 -10.78 -0.87
CA LYS A 262 -11.10 -11.53 -1.46
C LYS A 262 -10.59 -12.58 -0.48
N ILE A 263 -10.13 -13.71 -1.00
CA ILE A 263 -9.40 -14.73 -0.25
C ILE A 263 -8.09 -14.99 -0.99
N LEU A 264 -6.98 -14.82 -0.30
CA LEU A 264 -5.64 -15.01 -0.86
C LEU A 264 -4.93 -16.13 -0.14
N LYS A 265 -4.53 -17.16 -0.88
CA LYS A 265 -3.64 -18.21 -0.38
C LYS A 265 -2.21 -17.67 -0.41
N VAL A 266 -1.66 -17.34 0.76
CA VAL A 266 -0.34 -16.72 0.92
C VAL A 266 0.74 -17.76 1.20
N SER A 267 0.39 -18.82 1.94
CA SER A 267 1.30 -19.93 2.24
C SER A 267 0.52 -21.21 2.55
N ASP A 268 1.22 -22.30 2.85
CA ASP A 268 0.63 -23.57 3.29
C ASP A 268 0.66 -23.80 4.80
N ILE A 269 0.98 -22.75 5.55
CA ILE A 269 1.12 -22.79 7.00
C ILE A 269 0.39 -21.60 7.64
N SER A 270 0.12 -21.70 8.94
CA SER A 270 -0.71 -20.74 9.64
C SER A 270 -0.22 -19.29 9.58
N ILE A 271 -1.17 -18.38 9.36
CA ILE A 271 -0.99 -16.93 9.50
C ILE A 271 -1.26 -16.53 10.97
N HIS A 272 -0.24 -16.63 11.82
CA HIS A 272 -0.36 -16.38 13.26
C HIS A 272 -0.45 -14.91 13.67
N SER A 273 -0.13 -13.99 12.75
CA SER A 273 -0.20 -12.56 13.00
C SER A 273 -0.55 -11.83 11.70
N ILE A 274 -1.44 -10.87 11.78
CA ILE A 274 -1.84 -10.00 10.66
C ILE A 274 -1.93 -8.56 11.16
N CYS A 275 -1.52 -7.61 10.34
CA CYS A 275 -1.50 -6.19 10.71
C CYS A 275 -1.63 -5.30 9.47
N LYS A 276 -2.49 -4.28 9.53
CA LYS A 276 -2.62 -3.24 8.50
C LYS A 276 -1.66 -2.07 8.78
N LYS A 277 -0.92 -1.64 7.77
CA LYS A 277 -0.09 -0.42 7.78
C LYS A 277 -0.20 0.28 6.42
N GLY A 278 -0.69 1.52 6.41
CA GLY A 278 -0.86 2.27 5.16
C GLY A 278 -1.73 1.50 4.18
N LEU A 279 -1.32 1.35 2.92
CA LEU A 279 -2.08 0.59 1.90
C LEU A 279 -1.82 -0.92 1.91
N GLU A 280 -1.03 -1.42 2.87
CA GLU A 280 -0.49 -2.77 2.87
C GLU A 280 -1.03 -3.59 4.06
N VAL A 281 -1.33 -4.86 3.81
CA VAL A 281 -1.65 -5.84 4.85
C VAL A 281 -0.46 -6.77 5.02
N PHE A 282 0.11 -6.78 6.22
CA PHE A 282 1.21 -7.67 6.58
C PHE A 282 0.65 -8.94 7.19
N ALA A 283 1.06 -10.09 6.66
CA ALA A 283 0.69 -11.41 7.16
C ALA A 283 1.95 -12.20 7.48
N SER A 284 2.09 -12.70 8.72
CA SER A 284 3.28 -13.41 9.14
C SER A 284 2.99 -14.87 9.46
N THR A 285 3.86 -15.73 8.95
CA THR A 285 3.96 -17.14 9.30
C THR A 285 5.14 -17.37 10.24
N ILE A 286 5.39 -18.64 10.59
CA ILE A 286 6.59 -18.98 11.36
C ILE A 286 7.89 -18.81 10.58
N TYR A 287 7.84 -18.75 9.24
CA TYR A 287 9.04 -18.66 8.39
C TYR A 287 9.20 -17.31 7.70
N GLN A 288 8.10 -16.64 7.37
CA GLN A 288 8.13 -15.49 6.47
C GLN A 288 7.03 -14.49 6.81
N THR A 289 7.36 -13.21 6.69
CA THR A 289 6.39 -12.12 6.67
C THR A 289 6.12 -11.75 5.21
N TYR A 290 4.84 -11.65 4.86
CA TYR A 290 4.37 -11.27 3.54
C TYR A 290 3.71 -9.90 3.61
N ARG A 291 3.90 -9.13 2.55
CA ARG A 291 3.28 -7.84 2.32
C ARG A 291 2.28 -8.00 1.19
N ILE A 292 1.01 -7.80 1.52
CA ILE A 292 -0.11 -8.00 0.62
C ILE A 292 -0.66 -6.63 0.24
N ILE A 293 -0.65 -6.35 -1.06
CA ILE A 293 -1.21 -5.12 -1.64
C ILE A 293 -2.61 -5.44 -2.13
N PHE A 294 -3.55 -4.50 -2.02
CA PHE A 294 -4.95 -4.73 -2.38
C PHE A 294 -5.14 -5.17 -3.85
N SER A 295 -4.23 -4.79 -4.75
CA SER A 295 -4.13 -5.30 -6.14
C SER A 295 -4.13 -6.83 -6.21
N GLY A 296 -3.69 -7.51 -5.15
CA GLY A 296 -3.54 -8.96 -5.05
C GLY A 296 -2.10 -9.42 -5.04
N ASP A 297 -1.15 -8.52 -5.20
CA ASP A 297 0.26 -8.85 -5.14
C ASP A 297 0.64 -9.21 -3.70
N CYS A 298 1.21 -10.39 -3.53
CA CYS A 298 1.73 -10.88 -2.27
C CYS A 298 3.24 -11.02 -2.40
N ILE A 299 3.97 -10.14 -1.73
CA ILE A 299 5.43 -10.00 -1.86
C ILE A 299 6.08 -10.38 -0.52
N PRO A 300 7.04 -11.31 -0.49
CA PRO A 300 7.83 -11.58 0.71
C PRO A 300 8.54 -10.31 1.20
N CYS A 301 8.45 -10.02 2.49
CA CYS A 301 9.24 -9.00 3.15
C CYS A 301 10.60 -9.61 3.52
N ASN A 302 11.64 -9.31 2.75
CA ASN A 302 12.99 -9.82 3.00
C ASN A 302 13.57 -9.10 4.23
N LEU A 303 13.52 -9.77 5.38
CA LEU A 303 14.05 -9.28 6.65
C LEU A 303 15.31 -10.08 7.00
N GLU A 304 16.42 -9.40 7.24
CA GLU A 304 17.67 -10.03 7.67
C GLU A 304 17.56 -10.50 9.14
N MET A 305 17.02 -11.70 9.34
CA MET A 305 16.83 -12.32 10.66
C MET A 305 17.73 -13.54 10.87
N GLU A 306 17.98 -13.89 12.13
CA GLU A 306 18.68 -15.13 12.45
C GLU A 306 17.90 -16.35 11.94
N PRO A 307 18.60 -17.40 11.47
CA PRO A 307 17.97 -18.67 11.12
C PRO A 307 17.02 -19.13 12.24
N TYR A 308 15.82 -19.57 11.87
CA TYR A 308 14.80 -20.10 12.79
C TYR A 308 14.13 -19.08 13.73
N SER A 309 14.28 -17.77 13.48
CA SER A 309 13.50 -16.75 14.20
C SER A 309 12.05 -16.73 13.72
N ILE A 310 11.10 -16.81 14.65
CA ILE A 310 9.66 -16.82 14.36
C ILE A 310 9.07 -15.44 14.66
N CYS A 311 8.33 -14.85 13.72
CA CYS A 311 7.54 -13.65 14.00
C CYS A 311 6.38 -14.01 14.95
N THR A 312 6.49 -13.63 16.22
CA THR A 312 5.47 -13.93 17.23
C THR A 312 4.36 -12.90 17.25
N ASN A 313 4.64 -11.65 16.89
CA ASN A 313 3.69 -10.54 17.00
C ASN A 313 4.00 -9.41 16.01
N MET A 314 2.93 -8.73 15.58
CA MET A 314 3.00 -7.50 14.78
C MET A 314 2.11 -6.43 15.40
N SER A 315 2.61 -5.19 15.46
CA SER A 315 1.86 -4.04 15.95
C SER A 315 2.17 -2.81 15.10
N ALA A 316 1.15 -2.17 14.55
CA ALA A 316 1.28 -0.92 13.81
C ALA A 316 0.70 0.25 14.60
N TYR A 317 1.41 1.38 14.56
CA TYR A 317 0.94 2.66 15.08
C TYR A 317 1.45 3.80 14.17
N GLY A 318 0.51 4.59 13.63
CA GLY A 318 0.83 5.58 12.59
C GLY A 318 1.57 4.92 11.42
N ASN A 319 2.75 5.48 11.07
CA ASN A 319 3.58 4.99 9.97
C ASN A 319 4.64 3.95 10.38
N HIS A 320 4.56 3.42 11.60
CA HIS A 320 5.52 2.47 12.14
C HIS A 320 4.86 1.10 12.32
N LEU A 321 5.57 0.04 11.95
CA LEU A 321 5.22 -1.34 12.21
C LEU A 321 6.34 -1.98 13.03
N LEU A 322 5.98 -2.56 14.15
CA LEU A 322 6.85 -3.37 15.01
C LEU A 322 6.59 -4.84 14.69
N LEU A 323 7.64 -5.55 14.30
CA LEU A 323 7.66 -6.99 14.20
C LEU A 323 8.50 -7.54 15.36
N THR A 324 7.96 -8.51 16.08
CA THR A 324 8.68 -9.19 17.17
C THR A 324 9.06 -10.58 16.72
N PHE A 325 10.36 -10.85 16.68
CA PHE A 325 10.93 -12.13 16.30
C PHE A 325 11.49 -12.83 17.53
N ARG A 326 11.18 -14.11 17.68
CA ARG A 326 11.69 -14.93 18.78
C ARG A 326 12.55 -16.07 18.26
N SER A 327 13.77 -16.17 18.78
CA SER A 327 14.72 -17.25 18.52
C SER A 327 14.40 -18.50 19.36
N LEU A 328 15.10 -19.61 19.06
CA LEU A 328 14.94 -20.89 19.77
C LEU A 328 15.29 -20.80 21.27
N ASP A 329 16.20 -19.91 21.66
CA ASP A 329 16.58 -19.65 23.06
C ASP A 329 15.63 -18.68 23.79
N LEU A 330 14.47 -18.39 23.17
CA LEU A 330 13.40 -17.51 23.65
C LEU A 330 13.78 -16.02 23.68
N ARG A 331 14.97 -15.63 23.19
CA ARG A 331 15.30 -14.22 23.04
C ARG A 331 14.47 -13.57 21.96
N VAL A 332 14.15 -12.30 22.17
CA VAL A 332 13.41 -11.52 21.19
C VAL A 332 14.26 -10.44 20.55
N LYS A 333 14.04 -10.26 19.25
CA LYS A 333 14.51 -9.15 18.44
C LYS A 333 13.31 -8.41 17.91
N HIS A 334 13.44 -7.09 17.80
CA HIS A 334 12.37 -6.22 17.35
C HIS A 334 12.82 -5.54 16.07
N PHE A 335 12.04 -5.69 15.02
CA PHE A 335 12.26 -4.99 13.76
C PHE A 335 11.21 -3.89 13.61
N ILE A 336 11.67 -2.66 13.43
CA ILE A 336 10.83 -1.48 13.29
C ILE A 336 10.86 -1.08 11.82
N TYR A 337 9.74 -1.31 11.13
CA TYR A 337 9.53 -0.95 9.74
C TYR A 337 8.84 0.42 9.67
N GLY A 338 9.54 1.44 9.19
CA GLY A 338 9.08 2.83 9.14
C GLY A 338 9.76 3.62 8.02
N LYS A 339 10.16 4.88 8.29
CA LYS A 339 11.02 5.65 7.37
C LYS A 339 12.45 5.13 7.30
N LYS A 340 12.92 4.56 8.41
CA LYS A 340 14.18 3.84 8.53
C LYS A 340 13.86 2.50 9.15
N GLU A 341 14.48 1.46 8.61
CA GLU A 341 14.39 0.11 9.14
C GLU A 341 15.43 -0.05 10.23
N VAL A 342 14.99 -0.47 11.41
CA VAL A 342 15.88 -0.66 12.55
C VAL A 342 15.61 -2.01 13.20
N CYS A 343 16.67 -2.78 13.40
CA CYS A 343 16.65 -4.00 14.18
C CYS A 343 17.22 -3.73 15.58
N LEU A 344 16.50 -4.13 16.61
CA LEU A 344 16.85 -3.95 18.00
C LEU A 344 16.93 -5.32 18.69
N SER A 345 17.99 -5.53 19.48
CA SER A 345 18.11 -6.68 20.38
C SER A 345 18.48 -6.20 21.78
N LEU A 346 17.56 -6.37 22.72
CA LEU A 346 17.73 -5.97 24.13
C LEU A 346 18.15 -7.14 25.03
N GLY A 347 18.37 -8.33 24.45
CA GLY A 347 18.62 -9.56 25.20
C GLY A 347 17.46 -10.04 26.07
N ILE A 348 16.25 -9.54 25.82
CA ILE A 348 15.01 -9.90 26.53
C ILE A 348 14.56 -11.30 26.11
N LYS A 349 14.01 -12.07 27.06
CA LYS A 349 13.36 -13.36 26.77
C LYS A 349 11.85 -13.32 26.95
N GLN A 350 11.17 -14.03 26.06
CA GLN A 350 9.72 -14.20 26.08
C GLN A 350 9.37 -15.69 25.91
N ALA A 351 8.97 -16.35 27.00
CA ALA A 351 8.60 -17.76 27.01
C ALA A 351 7.28 -18.01 26.25
N LYS A 352 6.44 -16.99 26.14
CA LYS A 352 5.18 -17.03 25.37
C LYS A 352 5.08 -15.86 24.40
N LYS A 353 4.07 -15.91 23.52
CA LYS A 353 3.74 -14.78 22.66
C LYS A 353 3.20 -13.63 23.51
N HIS A 354 3.85 -12.47 23.41
CA HIS A 354 3.39 -11.20 23.97
C HIS A 354 2.96 -10.24 22.87
N ARG A 355 2.12 -9.26 23.23
CA ARG A 355 1.66 -8.19 22.35
C ARG A 355 2.49 -6.92 22.53
N ASP A 356 3.81 -7.07 22.39
CA ASP A 356 4.71 -5.92 22.29
C ASP A 356 4.17 -4.93 21.26
N ARG A 357 4.19 -3.65 21.57
CA ARG A 357 3.46 -2.67 20.76
C ARG A 357 4.10 -1.30 20.77
N ILE A 358 3.81 -0.58 19.70
CA ILE A 358 4.07 0.85 19.60
C ILE A 358 2.81 1.58 20.04
N HIS A 359 2.97 2.59 20.89
CA HIS A 359 1.92 3.55 21.20
C HIS A 359 2.52 4.95 21.25
N ARG A 360 2.01 5.85 20.41
CA ARG A 360 2.59 7.17 20.18
C ARG A 360 4.08 7.07 19.84
N ASP A 361 4.96 7.68 20.64
CA ASP A 361 6.42 7.68 20.43
C ASP A 361 7.18 6.64 21.28
N HIS A 362 6.47 5.61 21.75
CA HIS A 362 7.03 4.64 22.70
C HIS A 362 6.80 3.19 22.26
N ILE A 363 7.76 2.34 22.59
CA ILE A 363 7.71 0.89 22.38
C ILE A 363 7.62 0.20 23.74
N TYR A 364 6.61 -0.64 23.93
CA TYR A 364 6.40 -1.41 25.15
C TYR A 364 6.73 -2.87 24.88
N ILE A 365 7.68 -3.42 25.65
CA ILE A 365 8.21 -4.77 25.47
C ILE A 365 8.14 -5.54 26.79
N VAL A 366 7.56 -6.74 26.77
CA VAL A 366 7.50 -7.61 27.95
C VAL A 366 8.80 -8.40 28.12
N ASP A 367 9.31 -8.44 29.34
CA ASP A 367 10.47 -9.22 29.77
C ASP A 367 10.03 -10.25 30.83
N ASP A 368 9.93 -11.52 30.41
CA ASP A 368 9.44 -12.62 31.24
C ASP A 368 10.44 -12.99 32.35
N GLU A 369 11.74 -12.85 32.11
CA GLU A 369 12.78 -13.17 33.11
C GLU A 369 12.70 -12.20 34.28
N ARG A 370 12.39 -10.92 34.02
CA ARG A 370 12.30 -9.88 35.05
C ARG A 370 10.87 -9.57 35.50
N SER A 371 9.86 -10.24 34.95
CA SER A 371 8.44 -9.93 35.17
C SER A 371 8.19 -8.43 35.04
N SER A 372 8.58 -7.86 33.90
CA SER A 372 8.59 -6.42 33.68
C SER A 372 8.12 -6.00 32.29
N ILE A 373 7.73 -4.74 32.14
CA ILE A 373 7.48 -4.10 30.85
C ILE A 373 8.48 -2.98 30.69
N ARG A 374 9.36 -3.07 29.69
CA ARG A 374 10.32 -2.01 29.35
C ARG A 374 9.70 -1.07 28.33
N VAL A 375 9.90 0.23 28.54
CA VAL A 375 9.44 1.28 27.64
C VAL A 375 10.64 1.96 27.02
N LEU A 376 10.66 1.97 25.69
CA LEU A 376 11.69 2.63 24.90
C LEU A 376 11.11 3.82 24.14
N LYS A 377 11.92 4.83 23.88
CA LYS A 377 11.56 5.89 22.92
C LYS A 377 11.76 5.39 21.50
N LEU A 378 10.78 5.55 20.63
CA LEU A 378 10.78 4.98 19.28
C LEU A 378 11.94 5.51 18.40
N HIS A 379 12.34 6.77 18.58
CA HIS A 379 13.40 7.39 17.79
C HIS A 379 14.82 7.12 18.31
N SER A 380 15.06 7.23 19.62
CA SER A 380 16.40 7.01 20.21
C SER A 380 16.65 5.55 20.59
N LEU A 381 15.61 4.73 20.71
CA LEU A 381 15.64 3.34 21.21
C LEU A 381 16.22 3.21 22.62
N GLU A 382 16.31 4.33 23.35
CA GLU A 382 16.72 4.33 24.74
C GLU A 382 15.58 3.83 25.62
N VAL A 383 15.92 2.98 26.60
CA VAL A 383 14.99 2.56 27.65
C VAL A 383 14.76 3.75 28.59
N ILE A 384 13.54 4.29 28.57
CA ILE A 384 13.17 5.45 29.39
C ILE A 384 12.50 5.05 30.71
N TYR A 385 11.95 3.83 30.78
CA TYR A 385 11.25 3.36 31.98
C TYR A 385 11.11 1.83 31.98
N THR A 386 10.99 1.25 33.18
CA THR A 386 10.69 -0.18 33.35
C THR A 386 9.66 -0.36 34.46
N TYR A 387 8.51 -0.94 34.12
CA TYR A 387 7.52 -1.38 35.09
C TYR A 387 7.89 -2.76 35.61
N THR A 388 8.02 -2.95 36.92
CA THR A 388 8.35 -4.24 37.53
C THR A 388 7.18 -4.77 38.36
N PHE A 389 6.89 -6.06 38.20
CA PHE A 389 5.76 -6.72 38.84
C PHE A 389 6.23 -7.89 39.70
N LYS A 390 5.51 -8.15 40.80
CA LYS A 390 5.74 -9.33 41.65
C LYS A 390 5.26 -10.62 40.97
N GLU A 391 4.24 -10.50 40.15
CA GLU A 391 3.66 -11.59 39.37
C GLU A 391 4.09 -11.50 37.90
N ARG A 392 4.01 -12.63 37.19
CA ARG A 392 4.28 -12.66 35.75
C ARG A 392 3.27 -11.79 35.01
N VAL A 393 3.78 -10.97 34.09
CA VAL A 393 2.96 -10.22 33.13
C VAL A 393 2.36 -11.21 32.13
N LEU A 394 1.04 -11.34 32.12
CA LEU A 394 0.34 -12.23 31.20
C LEU A 394 -0.02 -11.53 29.89
N ASP A 395 -0.42 -10.28 29.97
CA ASP A 395 -0.71 -9.42 28.83
C ASP A 395 -0.71 -7.96 29.29
N PHE A 396 -0.71 -7.03 28.35
CA PHE A 396 -0.92 -5.63 28.65
C PHE A 396 -1.62 -4.90 27.51
N PHE A 397 -2.23 -3.78 27.86
CA PHE A 397 -2.82 -2.84 26.92
C PHE A 397 -2.48 -1.42 27.33
N VAL A 398 -2.06 -0.58 26.39
CA VAL A 398 -1.78 0.84 26.64
C VAL A 398 -2.63 1.68 25.69
N CYS A 399 -3.23 2.73 26.23
CA CYS A 399 -3.89 3.81 25.51
C CYS A 399 -3.42 5.17 26.03
N ASP A 400 -4.11 6.22 25.64
CA ASP A 400 -3.76 7.59 26.02
C ASP A 400 -4.01 7.88 27.49
N THR A 401 -5.00 7.23 28.10
CA THR A 401 -5.37 7.46 29.51
C THR A 401 -4.74 6.48 30.49
N PHE A 402 -4.53 5.23 30.08
CA PHE A 402 -4.14 4.15 30.99
C PHE A 402 -3.13 3.16 30.39
N LEU A 403 -2.37 2.52 31.28
CA LEU A 403 -1.70 1.25 31.03
C LEU A 403 -2.34 0.18 31.92
N PHE A 404 -2.88 -0.86 31.29
CA PHE A 404 -3.44 -2.04 31.92
C PHE A 404 -2.46 -3.19 31.83
N VAL A 405 -2.19 -3.86 32.94
CA VAL A 405 -1.30 -5.02 33.00
C VAL A 405 -2.05 -6.19 33.63
N LEU A 406 -2.24 -7.24 32.84
CA LEU A 406 -2.94 -8.46 33.23
C LEU A 406 -1.96 -9.41 33.92
N ALA A 407 -2.25 -9.76 35.17
CA ALA A 407 -1.59 -10.81 35.94
C ALA A 407 -2.59 -11.97 36.18
N LYS A 408 -2.16 -13.05 36.85
CA LYS A 408 -2.91 -14.33 36.92
C LYS A 408 -4.31 -14.18 37.52
N PHE A 409 -4.46 -13.30 38.52
CA PHE A 409 -5.75 -13.03 39.17
C PHE A 409 -6.02 -11.53 39.34
N ALA A 410 -5.11 -10.67 38.89
CA ALA A 410 -5.19 -9.23 39.10
C ALA A 410 -4.99 -8.46 37.79
N ILE A 411 -5.56 -7.27 37.73
CA ILE A 411 -5.31 -6.30 36.66
C ILE A 411 -4.76 -5.05 37.32
N HIS A 412 -3.51 -4.70 37.01
CA HIS A 412 -2.87 -3.49 37.50
C HIS A 412 -3.11 -2.34 36.53
N ILE A 413 -3.56 -1.21 37.06
CA ILE A 413 -3.93 -0.04 36.26
C ILE A 413 -3.01 1.11 36.63
N PHE A 414 -2.37 1.69 35.63
CA PHE A 414 -1.50 2.84 35.76
C PHE A 414 -2.04 4.02 34.94
N SER A 415 -1.85 5.23 35.44
CA SER A 415 -2.21 6.48 34.75
C SER A 415 -1.21 7.57 35.13
N ASN A 416 -1.28 8.71 34.44
CA ASN A 416 -0.57 9.93 34.85
C ASN A 416 -1.44 10.93 35.59
N ASN A 417 -2.76 10.78 35.51
CA ASN A 417 -3.67 11.62 36.26
C ASN A 417 -3.72 11.08 37.70
N THR A 418 -3.44 11.97 38.65
CA THR A 418 -3.53 11.71 40.10
C THR A 418 -4.94 11.34 40.52
#